data_AF-A0A927YUM4-F1
#
_entry.id   AF-A0A927YUM4-F1
#
_cell.length_a   1.000
_cell.length_b   1.000
_cell.length_c   1.000
_cell.angle_alpha   90.00
_cell.angle_beta   90.00
_cell.angle_gamma   90.00
#
_symmetry.space_group_name_H-M   'P 1'
#
loop_
_entity.id
_entity.type
_entity.pdbx_description
1 polymer ?
#
loop_
_entity_poly.entity_id
_entity_poly.type
_entity_poly.pdbx_seq_one_letter_code
_entity_poly.pdbx_strand_id
1 'polypeptide(L)'
;MDELIKYIRTAANLNQEQFASALGTTVQSINRWENGKTLPNNMAQRQIYQFCLGNNINICDHIIKSKEFPHSDDKLILYHGSKKGLQGNIAPISRGECDFGQGFYMGTTTLQPLTLVCAEAKPKFYTVELDLTGLKVLRIGIDMDWAMLIAYFRKEMEEAKGTAIYEMYAHFADGYDVIMGYIANDRMYTELSRFFNRTLTDVALINCLSALDLGMQYVAVTEKACNQIKVIKEEQLNPLELSALIDLSVTRRKEGIALAEDIEVKYRREGKFFDEILRGELNE
;
A
#
# COMPACT_ATOMS: atom_id res chain seq x y z
N MET A 1 4.06 -21.41 -5.36
CA MET A 1 4.39 -21.28 -6.80
C MET A 1 3.76 -22.44 -7.55
N ASP A 2 4.11 -23.66 -7.18
CA ASP A 2 3.34 -24.89 -7.39
C ASP A 2 1.81 -24.71 -7.41
N GLU A 3 1.21 -24.22 -6.31
CA GLU A 3 -0.26 -24.03 -6.24
C GLU A 3 -0.77 -23.00 -7.25
N LEU A 4 -0.01 -21.93 -7.49
CA LEU A 4 -0.35 -20.91 -8.48
C LEU A 4 -0.33 -21.48 -9.91
N ILE A 5 0.68 -22.27 -10.26
CA ILE A 5 0.79 -22.90 -11.59
C ILE A 5 -0.37 -23.86 -11.81
N LYS A 6 -0.69 -24.66 -10.79
CA LYS A 6 -1.84 -25.57 -10.82
C LYS A 6 -3.15 -24.81 -10.96
N TYR A 7 -3.33 -23.72 -10.22
CA TYR A 7 -4.49 -22.82 -10.35
C TYR A 7 -4.63 -22.31 -11.79
N ILE A 8 -3.57 -21.75 -12.37
CA ILE A 8 -3.57 -21.22 -13.75
C ILE A 8 -4.01 -22.30 -14.75
N ARG A 9 -3.45 -23.51 -14.65
CA ARG A 9 -3.83 -24.61 -15.53
C ARG A 9 -5.30 -24.98 -15.37
N THR A 10 -5.78 -25.12 -14.13
CA THR A 10 -7.17 -25.49 -13.86
C THR A 10 -8.15 -24.41 -14.28
N ALA A 11 -7.81 -23.13 -14.12
CA ALA A 11 -8.61 -21.99 -14.57
C ALA A 11 -8.74 -21.95 -16.10
N ALA A 12 -7.72 -22.43 -16.82
CA ALA A 12 -7.77 -22.63 -18.27
C ALA A 12 -8.50 -23.90 -18.72
N ASN A 13 -8.98 -24.73 -17.79
CA ASN A 13 -9.58 -26.04 -18.04
C ASN A 13 -8.69 -26.99 -18.87
N LEU A 14 -7.37 -27.01 -18.58
CA LEU A 14 -6.39 -27.83 -19.28
C LEU A 14 -5.86 -28.98 -18.41
N ASN A 15 -5.53 -30.10 -19.05
CA ASN A 15 -4.66 -31.12 -18.46
C ASN A 15 -3.18 -30.73 -18.58
N GLN A 16 -2.27 -31.51 -17.97
CA GLN A 16 -0.84 -31.18 -17.97
C GLN A 16 -0.23 -31.24 -19.38
N GLU A 17 -0.72 -32.13 -20.25
CA GLU A 17 -0.30 -32.26 -21.64
C GLU A 17 -0.63 -31.02 -22.47
N GLN A 18 -1.87 -30.57 -22.40
CA GLN A 18 -2.36 -29.38 -23.10
C GLN A 18 -1.66 -28.12 -22.59
N PHE A 19 -1.46 -28.01 -21.27
CA PHE A 19 -0.80 -26.85 -20.69
C PHE A 19 0.69 -26.81 -21.05
N ALA A 20 1.37 -27.97 -21.05
CA ALA A 20 2.74 -28.07 -21.54
C ALA A 20 2.85 -27.63 -23.00
N SER A 21 1.92 -28.10 -23.86
CA SER A 21 1.87 -27.71 -25.26
C SER A 21 1.63 -26.20 -25.44
N ALA A 22 0.73 -25.61 -24.65
CA ALA A 22 0.42 -24.17 -24.72
C ALA A 22 1.61 -23.29 -24.29
N LEU A 23 2.39 -23.75 -23.31
CA LEU A 23 3.59 -23.05 -22.85
C LEU A 23 4.86 -23.36 -23.65
N GLY A 24 4.79 -24.28 -24.63
CA GLY A 24 5.97 -24.74 -25.38
C GLY A 24 7.00 -25.45 -24.50
N THR A 25 6.55 -26.21 -23.50
CA THR A 25 7.40 -26.96 -22.56
C THR A 25 6.99 -28.44 -22.51
N THR A 26 7.58 -29.23 -21.61
CA THR A 26 7.29 -30.66 -21.47
C THR A 26 6.34 -30.95 -20.31
N VAL A 27 5.54 -32.01 -20.44
CA VAL A 27 4.62 -32.47 -19.38
C VAL A 27 5.36 -32.77 -18.09
N GLN A 28 6.57 -33.33 -18.19
CA GLN A 28 7.44 -33.58 -17.05
C GLN A 28 7.84 -32.29 -16.33
N SER A 29 8.02 -31.18 -17.05
CA SER A 29 8.32 -29.88 -16.45
C SER A 29 7.11 -29.34 -15.69
N ILE A 30 5.92 -29.36 -16.30
CA ILE A 30 4.66 -28.98 -15.63
C ILE A 30 4.45 -29.80 -14.36
N ASN A 31 4.59 -31.13 -14.45
CA ASN A 31 4.44 -32.02 -13.32
C ASN A 31 5.40 -31.67 -12.17
N ARG A 32 6.69 -31.43 -12.49
CA ARG A 32 7.68 -31.02 -11.48
C ARG A 32 7.35 -29.66 -10.86
N TRP A 33 6.87 -28.71 -11.64
CA TRP A 33 6.49 -27.38 -11.15
C TRP A 33 5.28 -27.44 -10.21
N GLU A 34 4.21 -28.13 -10.61
CA GLU A 34 2.98 -28.27 -9.81
C GLU A 34 3.17 -29.08 -8.51
N ASN A 35 4.24 -29.88 -8.43
CA ASN A 35 4.57 -30.66 -7.22
C ASN A 35 5.78 -30.07 -6.46
N GLY A 36 6.16 -28.82 -6.75
CA GLY A 36 7.24 -28.11 -6.06
C GLY A 36 8.63 -28.74 -6.21
N LYS A 37 8.83 -29.66 -7.17
CA LYS A 37 10.12 -30.36 -7.38
C LYS A 37 11.17 -29.45 -8.03
N THR A 38 10.74 -28.55 -8.91
CA THR A 38 11.58 -27.52 -9.52
C THR A 38 10.76 -26.25 -9.74
N LEU A 39 11.42 -25.09 -9.85
CA LEU A 39 10.75 -23.84 -10.21
C LEU A 39 10.89 -23.57 -11.73
N PRO A 40 9.88 -22.97 -12.38
CA PRO A 40 10.04 -22.47 -13.73
C PRO A 40 11.11 -21.37 -13.77
N ASN A 41 11.96 -21.39 -14.79
CA ASN A 41 12.96 -20.33 -15.00
C ASN A 41 12.28 -19.00 -15.41
N ASN A 42 13.04 -17.91 -15.48
CA ASN A 42 12.49 -16.58 -15.79
C ASN A 42 11.75 -16.52 -17.13
N MET A 43 12.21 -17.27 -18.15
CA MET A 43 11.55 -17.31 -19.46
C MET A 43 10.20 -18.03 -19.38
N ALA A 44 10.17 -19.19 -18.71
CA ALA A 44 8.95 -19.94 -18.49
C ALA A 44 7.93 -19.15 -17.65
N GLN A 45 8.38 -18.43 -16.63
CA GLN A 45 7.50 -17.55 -15.84
C GLN A 45 6.88 -16.43 -16.68
N ARG A 46 7.65 -15.81 -17.59
CA ARG A 46 7.12 -14.83 -18.54
C ARG A 46 6.10 -15.46 -19.50
N GLN A 47 6.37 -16.65 -20.01
CA GLN A 47 5.43 -17.38 -20.87
C GLN A 47 4.14 -17.74 -20.14
N ILE A 48 4.23 -18.19 -18.88
CA ILE A 48 3.06 -18.45 -18.03
C ILE A 48 2.24 -17.16 -17.87
N TYR A 49 2.89 -16.02 -17.64
CA TYR A 49 2.16 -14.76 -17.51
C TYR A 49 1.46 -14.35 -18.81
N GLN A 50 2.14 -14.45 -19.96
CA GLN A 50 1.53 -14.17 -21.27
C GLN A 50 0.37 -15.12 -21.57
N PHE A 51 0.48 -16.39 -21.18
CA PHE A 51 -0.62 -17.33 -21.25
C PHE A 51 -1.82 -16.87 -20.41
N CYS A 52 -1.59 -16.37 -19.19
CA CYS A 52 -2.67 -15.85 -18.34
C CYS A 52 -3.38 -14.66 -19.00
N LEU A 53 -2.61 -13.71 -19.55
CA LEU A 53 -3.16 -12.56 -20.29
C LEU A 53 -4.00 -12.99 -21.50
N GLY A 54 -3.49 -13.91 -22.32
CA GLY A 54 -4.19 -14.41 -23.51
C GLY A 54 -5.46 -15.20 -23.22
N ASN A 55 -5.60 -15.73 -22.00
CA ASN A 55 -6.76 -16.52 -21.57
C ASN A 55 -7.66 -15.78 -20.55
N ASN A 56 -7.42 -14.47 -20.30
CA ASN A 56 -8.14 -13.68 -19.31
C ASN A 56 -8.15 -14.29 -17.90
N ILE A 57 -7.04 -14.92 -17.49
CA ILE A 57 -6.90 -15.53 -16.17
C ILE A 57 -6.29 -14.51 -15.22
N ASN A 58 -7.09 -13.99 -14.29
CA ASN A 58 -6.58 -13.13 -13.23
C ASN A 58 -5.91 -13.97 -12.14
N ILE A 59 -4.62 -13.71 -11.92
CA ILE A 59 -3.80 -14.37 -10.90
C ILE A 59 -3.45 -13.45 -9.72
N CYS A 60 -3.75 -12.15 -9.81
CA CYS A 60 -3.38 -11.15 -8.81
C CYS A 60 -4.00 -11.45 -7.45
N ASP A 61 -5.31 -11.72 -7.41
CA ASP A 61 -6.01 -12.04 -6.15
C ASP A 61 -5.44 -13.30 -5.49
N HIS A 62 -5.07 -14.29 -6.30
CA HIS A 62 -4.45 -15.51 -5.80
C HIS A 62 -3.07 -15.23 -5.20
N ILE A 63 -2.27 -14.39 -5.86
CA ILE A 63 -0.96 -13.95 -5.35
C ILE A 63 -1.14 -13.21 -4.02
N ILE A 64 -2.00 -12.19 -3.97
CA ILE A 64 -2.26 -11.35 -2.79
C ILE A 64 -2.71 -12.20 -1.60
N LYS A 65 -3.69 -13.09 -1.80
CA LYS A 65 -4.20 -14.00 -0.77
C LYS A 65 -3.15 -15.00 -0.30
N SER A 66 -2.30 -15.50 -1.22
CA SER A 66 -1.23 -16.43 -0.85
C SER A 66 -0.16 -15.82 0.08
N LYS A 67 -0.10 -14.48 0.15
CA LYS A 67 0.80 -13.74 1.06
C LYS A 67 0.17 -13.39 2.39
N GLU A 68 -1.14 -13.61 2.55
CA GLU A 68 -1.81 -13.36 3.82
C GLU A 68 -1.31 -14.34 4.88
N PHE A 69 -1.10 -13.82 6.09
CA PHE A 69 -0.72 -14.61 7.23
C PHE A 69 -1.94 -14.85 8.12
N PRO A 70 -2.08 -16.04 8.76
CA PRO A 70 -3.21 -16.33 9.62
C PRO A 70 -3.38 -15.27 10.71
N HIS A 71 -4.60 -14.76 10.85
CA HIS A 71 -4.96 -13.84 11.92
C HIS A 71 -5.07 -14.61 13.25
N SER A 72 -4.66 -13.95 14.33
CA SER A 72 -4.79 -14.43 15.70
C SER A 72 -5.20 -13.24 16.56
N ASP A 73 -6.18 -13.41 17.43
CA ASP A 73 -6.72 -12.30 18.25
C ASP A 73 -5.65 -11.65 19.14
N ASP A 74 -4.63 -12.43 19.54
CA ASP A 74 -3.54 -11.95 20.39
C ASP A 74 -2.37 -11.28 19.63
N LYS A 75 -2.39 -11.27 18.29
CA LYS A 75 -1.24 -10.83 17.49
C LYS A 75 -1.65 -9.85 16.40
N LEU A 76 -1.08 -8.65 16.45
CA LEU A 76 -1.23 -7.68 15.38
C LEU A 76 -0.23 -7.99 14.26
N ILE A 77 -0.73 -8.63 13.20
CA ILE A 77 0.03 -8.94 12.00
C ILE A 77 -0.13 -7.83 10.97
N LEU A 78 1.00 -7.37 10.42
CA LEU A 78 1.09 -6.29 9.45
C LEU A 78 2.08 -6.66 8.33
N TYR A 79 2.09 -5.86 7.28
CA TYR A 79 2.87 -6.14 6.08
C TYR A 79 3.74 -4.96 5.68
N HIS A 80 4.98 -5.23 5.26
CA HIS A 80 5.93 -4.22 4.82
C HIS A 80 6.56 -4.61 3.47
N GLY A 81 6.65 -3.64 2.57
CA GLY A 81 7.29 -3.77 1.27
C GLY A 81 8.59 -2.97 1.27
N SER A 82 9.71 -3.64 1.02
CA SER A 82 11.02 -2.99 0.93
C SER A 82 11.60 -3.09 -0.47
N LYS A 83 12.11 -1.97 -0.99
CA LYS A 83 12.73 -1.89 -2.32
C LYS A 83 14.03 -2.68 -2.44
N LYS A 84 14.77 -2.84 -1.33
CA LYS A 84 16.11 -3.46 -1.27
C LYS A 84 16.27 -4.47 -0.14
N GLY A 85 15.25 -4.62 0.70
CA GLY A 85 15.31 -5.37 1.94
C GLY A 85 15.67 -4.54 3.16
N LEU A 86 15.37 -5.09 4.34
CA LEU A 86 15.72 -4.49 5.61
C LEU A 86 17.20 -4.74 5.92
N GLN A 87 17.88 -3.73 6.45
CA GLN A 87 19.28 -3.80 6.87
C GLN A 87 19.39 -3.31 8.31
N GLY A 88 20.00 -4.12 9.18
CA GLY A 88 20.06 -3.82 10.61
C GLY A 88 18.71 -3.99 11.30
N ASN A 89 18.58 -3.37 12.47
CA ASN A 89 17.35 -3.39 13.26
C ASN A 89 16.29 -2.49 12.61
N ILE A 90 15.02 -2.84 12.85
CA ILE A 90 13.90 -1.95 12.49
C ILE A 90 14.05 -0.66 13.28
N ALA A 91 13.94 0.47 12.59
CA ALA A 91 14.16 1.80 13.16
C ALA A 91 13.30 2.85 12.41
N PRO A 92 12.95 3.98 13.04
CA PRO A 92 12.12 5.02 12.45
C PRO A 92 12.93 5.93 11.52
N ILE A 93 13.57 5.36 10.51
CA ILE A 93 14.58 6.04 9.66
C ILE A 93 14.12 6.18 8.20
N SER A 94 12.81 6.16 7.94
CA SER A 94 12.30 6.48 6.61
C SER A 94 12.63 7.92 6.20
N ARG A 95 12.30 8.26 4.96
CA ARG A 95 12.39 9.65 4.47
C ARG A 95 11.50 10.56 5.33
N GLY A 96 11.91 11.82 5.49
CA GLY A 96 11.18 12.81 6.30
C GLY A 96 9.81 13.18 5.75
N GLU A 97 9.67 13.24 4.42
CA GLU A 97 8.42 13.66 3.74
C GLU A 97 7.49 12.47 3.46
N CYS A 98 7.41 11.53 4.41
CA CYS A 98 6.41 10.45 4.39
C CYS A 98 5.12 10.90 5.10
N ASP A 99 4.02 10.16 4.91
CA ASP A 99 2.66 10.54 5.35
C ASP A 99 2.58 10.96 6.82
N PHE A 100 3.34 10.29 7.68
CA PHE A 100 3.39 10.51 9.12
C PHE A 100 4.82 10.74 9.62
N GLY A 101 5.66 11.36 8.77
CA GLY A 101 7.05 11.66 9.09
C GLY A 101 7.99 10.44 9.04
N GLN A 102 9.13 10.53 9.71
CA GLN A 102 10.09 9.43 9.77
C GLN A 102 9.55 8.29 10.67
N GLY A 103 9.51 7.08 10.13
CA GLY A 103 8.95 5.92 10.83
C GLY A 103 9.15 4.62 10.07
N PHE A 104 8.68 3.52 10.67
CA PHE A 104 8.58 2.23 10.02
C PHE A 104 7.13 1.94 9.65
N TYR A 105 6.85 1.94 8.35
CA TYR A 105 5.49 1.89 7.78
C TYR A 105 5.06 0.46 7.48
N MET A 106 3.88 0.09 7.97
CA MET A 106 3.32 -1.25 7.83
C MET A 106 1.83 -1.18 7.50
N GLY A 107 1.38 -1.89 6.47
CA GLY A 107 -0.02 -1.95 6.05
C GLY A 107 -0.78 -3.11 6.70
N THR A 108 -2.09 -2.97 6.85
CA THR A 108 -2.97 -4.06 7.34
C THR A 108 -3.31 -5.09 6.27
N THR A 109 -3.08 -4.78 5.00
CA THR A 109 -3.33 -5.68 3.86
C THR A 109 -2.05 -5.96 3.09
N THR A 110 -2.00 -7.08 2.37
CA THR A 110 -0.85 -7.46 1.54
C THR A 110 -0.77 -6.64 0.25
N LEU A 111 -1.92 -6.18 -0.27
CA LEU A 111 -2.04 -5.52 -1.57
C LEU A 111 -1.18 -4.27 -1.71
N GLN A 112 -1.24 -3.34 -0.75
CA GLN A 112 -0.52 -2.08 -0.87
C GLN A 112 1.00 -2.28 -0.85
N PRO A 113 1.59 -3.02 0.12
CA PRO A 113 3.04 -3.17 0.15
C PRO A 113 3.55 -3.95 -1.08
N LEU A 114 2.79 -4.92 -1.59
CA LEU A 114 3.14 -5.65 -2.81
C LEU A 114 3.18 -4.74 -4.04
N THR A 115 2.12 -3.94 -4.25
CA THR A 115 2.02 -3.04 -5.41
C THR A 115 2.95 -1.82 -5.31
N LEU A 116 3.37 -1.45 -4.10
CA LEU A 116 4.31 -0.33 -3.89
C LEU A 116 5.73 -0.65 -4.35
N VAL A 117 6.19 -1.90 -4.20
CA VAL A 117 7.58 -2.29 -4.49
C VAL A 117 7.74 -3.18 -5.70
N CYS A 118 6.66 -3.61 -6.37
CA CYS A 118 6.73 -4.58 -7.47
C CYS A 118 7.55 -4.12 -8.68
N ALA A 119 7.75 -2.82 -8.88
CA ALA A 119 8.57 -2.28 -9.98
C ALA A 119 10.07 -2.17 -9.63
N GLU A 120 10.46 -2.48 -8.39
CA GLU A 120 11.85 -2.39 -7.95
C GLU A 120 12.68 -3.58 -8.45
N ALA A 121 14.01 -3.43 -8.48
CA ALA A 121 14.89 -4.46 -9.04
C ALA A 121 14.95 -5.74 -8.17
N LYS A 122 14.88 -5.60 -6.85
CA LYS A 122 14.97 -6.71 -5.88
C LYS A 122 14.04 -6.46 -4.68
N PRO A 123 12.73 -6.36 -4.90
CA PRO A 123 11.79 -6.11 -3.83
C PRO A 123 11.76 -7.29 -2.87
N LYS A 124 11.51 -6.98 -1.61
CA LYS A 124 11.23 -7.95 -0.56
C LYS A 124 9.93 -7.60 0.12
N PHE A 125 9.14 -8.63 0.39
CA PHE A 125 7.89 -8.53 1.11
C PHE A 125 8.06 -9.16 2.49
N TYR A 126 7.54 -8.49 3.52
CA TYR A 126 7.67 -8.93 4.90
C TYR A 126 6.31 -9.02 5.55
N THR A 127 6.12 -10.09 6.31
CA THR A 127 5.09 -10.20 7.35
C THR A 127 5.75 -9.90 8.68
N VAL A 128 5.17 -8.98 9.44
CA VAL A 128 5.67 -8.56 10.74
C VAL A 128 4.59 -8.65 11.81
N GLU A 129 5.00 -8.89 13.04
CA GLU A 129 4.17 -8.84 14.24
C GLU A 129 4.56 -7.60 15.02
N LEU A 130 3.59 -6.76 15.39
CA LEU A 130 3.78 -5.58 16.24
C LEU A 130 3.12 -5.82 17.60
N ASP A 131 3.90 -5.80 18.67
CA ASP A 131 3.36 -5.75 20.02
C ASP A 131 3.05 -4.30 20.40
N LEU A 132 1.80 -3.99 20.77
CA LEU A 132 1.37 -2.65 21.19
C LEU A 132 1.47 -2.44 22.72
N THR A 133 1.88 -3.45 23.48
CA THR A 133 1.93 -3.37 24.94
C THR A 133 2.80 -2.20 25.39
N GLY A 134 2.22 -1.32 26.21
CA GLY A 134 2.91 -0.15 26.74
C GLY A 134 3.22 0.96 25.72
N LEU A 135 2.78 0.85 24.46
CA LEU A 135 2.95 1.88 23.43
C LEU A 135 1.79 2.88 23.46
N LYS A 136 2.10 4.16 23.28
CA LYS A 136 1.07 5.18 23.03
C LYS A 136 0.72 5.19 21.55
N VAL A 137 -0.56 4.97 21.23
CA VAL A 137 -1.04 4.86 19.85
C VAL A 137 -1.97 6.01 19.51
N LEU A 138 -1.60 6.82 18.52
CA LEU A 138 -2.47 7.84 17.94
C LEU A 138 -3.31 7.19 16.84
N ARG A 139 -4.63 7.34 16.89
CA ARG A 139 -5.56 6.81 15.89
C ARG A 139 -6.29 7.97 15.21
N ILE A 140 -6.23 8.01 13.89
CA ILE A 140 -6.78 9.10 13.10
C ILE A 140 -7.73 8.52 12.03
N GLY A 141 -8.93 9.09 11.92
CA GLY A 141 -9.93 8.71 10.92
C GLY A 141 -9.60 9.25 9.52
N ILE A 142 -10.49 9.06 8.54
CA ILE A 142 -10.44 9.86 7.29
C ILE A 142 -11.27 11.12 7.55
N ASP A 143 -10.60 12.18 7.97
CA ASP A 143 -11.19 13.47 8.26
C ASP A 143 -10.19 14.60 7.96
N MET A 144 -10.54 15.82 8.37
CA MET A 144 -9.67 16.97 8.19
C MET A 144 -8.38 16.85 9.00
N ASP A 145 -8.42 16.27 10.21
CA ASP A 145 -7.21 16.10 11.02
C ASP A 145 -6.20 15.19 10.31
N TRP A 146 -6.66 14.13 9.65
CA TRP A 146 -5.81 13.28 8.81
C TRP A 146 -5.20 14.04 7.63
N ALA A 147 -6.01 14.83 6.92
CA ALA A 147 -5.56 15.60 5.76
C ALA A 147 -4.49 16.63 6.16
N MET A 148 -4.75 17.34 7.26
CA MET A 148 -3.88 18.36 7.81
C MET A 148 -2.58 17.78 8.37
N LEU A 149 -2.64 16.65 9.08
CA LEU A 149 -1.44 16.00 9.60
C LEU A 149 -0.51 15.53 8.47
N ILE A 150 -1.07 14.95 7.41
CA ILE A 150 -0.27 14.55 6.23
C ILE A 150 0.34 15.77 5.55
N ALA A 151 -0.43 16.84 5.40
CA ALA A 151 0.04 18.09 4.81
C ALA A 151 1.20 18.69 5.60
N TYR A 152 1.11 18.64 6.93
CA TYR A 152 2.19 19.05 7.81
C TYR A 152 3.46 18.22 7.55
N PHE A 153 3.39 16.89 7.64
CA PHE A 153 4.57 16.03 7.46
C PHE A 153 5.16 16.06 6.04
N ARG A 154 4.32 16.31 5.03
CA ARG A 154 4.75 16.50 3.64
C ARG A 154 5.15 17.94 3.30
N LYS A 155 5.11 18.86 4.27
CA LYS A 155 5.48 20.29 4.12
C LYS A 155 4.60 21.09 3.16
N GLU A 156 3.34 20.72 3.00
CA GLU A 156 2.35 21.51 2.24
C GLU A 156 1.81 22.70 3.07
N MET A 157 1.98 22.69 4.40
CA MET A 157 1.51 23.74 5.30
C MET A 157 2.51 24.88 5.57
N GLU A 158 3.60 24.97 4.80
CA GLU A 158 4.70 25.91 5.09
C GLU A 158 4.28 27.39 5.08
N GLU A 159 3.27 27.77 4.28
CA GLU A 159 2.70 29.13 4.28
C GLU A 159 1.99 29.49 5.59
N ALA A 160 1.52 28.49 6.34
CA ALA A 160 0.80 28.66 7.60
C ALA A 160 1.73 28.69 8.82
N LYS A 161 3.06 28.64 8.65
CA LYS A 161 4.02 28.68 9.76
C LYS A 161 3.77 29.86 10.70
N GLY A 162 3.73 29.58 12.01
CA GLY A 162 3.47 30.56 13.05
C GLY A 162 1.98 30.86 13.30
N THR A 163 1.06 30.22 12.58
CA THR A 163 -0.37 30.23 12.90
C THR A 163 -0.71 29.17 13.95
N ALA A 164 -1.80 29.36 14.69
CA ALA A 164 -2.25 28.39 15.69
C ALA A 164 -2.52 27.00 15.10
N ILE A 165 -3.09 26.94 13.89
CA ILE A 165 -3.37 25.67 13.21
C ILE A 165 -2.08 24.93 12.84
N TYR A 166 -1.03 25.63 12.38
CA TYR A 166 0.26 25.01 12.10
C TYR A 166 0.89 24.43 13.37
N GLU A 167 0.92 25.21 14.45
CA GLU A 167 1.49 24.78 15.74
C GLU A 167 0.70 23.59 16.33
N MET A 168 -0.63 23.57 16.15
CA MET A 168 -1.47 22.46 16.55
C MET A 168 -1.03 21.15 15.88
N TYR A 169 -0.86 21.14 14.55
CA TYR A 169 -0.44 19.94 13.81
C TYR A 169 1.03 19.59 13.99
N ALA A 170 1.89 20.58 14.27
CA ALA A 170 3.29 20.35 14.62
C ALA A 170 3.46 19.53 15.90
N HIS A 171 2.56 19.69 16.86
CA HIS A 171 2.58 18.99 18.14
C HIS A 171 1.54 17.85 18.24
N PHE A 172 0.74 17.62 17.20
CA PHE A 172 -0.39 16.70 17.23
C PHE A 172 0.01 15.25 17.50
N ALA A 173 1.16 14.83 16.96
CA ALA A 173 1.70 13.48 17.12
C ALA A 173 2.70 13.34 18.29
N ASP A 174 2.93 14.40 19.06
CA ASP A 174 3.95 14.40 20.11
C ASP A 174 3.65 13.38 21.21
N GLY A 175 4.70 12.65 21.61
CA GLY A 175 4.63 11.67 22.68
C GLY A 175 3.92 10.36 22.31
N TYR A 176 3.51 10.17 21.06
CA TYR A 176 3.03 8.89 20.55
C TYR A 176 4.18 8.02 20.01
N ASP A 177 4.04 6.72 20.19
CA ASP A 177 4.98 5.69 19.74
C ASP A 177 4.61 5.14 18.35
N VAL A 178 3.30 5.05 18.10
CA VAL A 178 2.72 4.52 16.86
C VAL A 178 1.61 5.44 16.37
N ILE A 179 1.60 5.74 15.08
CA ILE A 179 0.51 6.46 14.39
C ILE A 179 -0.26 5.46 13.54
N MET A 180 -1.57 5.42 13.73
CA MET A 180 -2.51 4.62 12.96
C MET A 180 -3.43 5.53 12.14
N GLY A 181 -3.43 5.33 10.83
CA GLY A 181 -4.27 6.10 9.92
C GLY A 181 -4.39 5.42 8.57
N TYR A 182 -5.12 6.05 7.66
CA TYR A 182 -5.28 5.55 6.30
C TYR A 182 -4.01 5.76 5.48
N ILE A 183 -3.82 4.90 4.48
CA ILE A 183 -2.69 4.99 3.54
C ILE A 183 -2.91 6.13 2.56
N ALA A 184 -1.93 7.04 2.41
CA ALA A 184 -1.97 8.09 1.39
C ALA A 184 -1.10 7.73 0.18
N ASN A 185 -1.74 7.24 -0.90
CA ASN A 185 -1.03 6.97 -2.15
C ASN A 185 -0.78 8.25 -2.98
N ASP A 186 -0.12 8.10 -4.14
CA ASP A 186 0.17 9.21 -5.06
C ASP A 186 -1.08 10.01 -5.46
N ARG A 187 -2.24 9.34 -5.60
CA ARG A 187 -3.50 10.01 -5.95
C ARG A 187 -4.05 10.81 -4.79
N MET A 188 -4.09 10.26 -3.57
CA MET A 188 -4.51 11.02 -2.39
C MET A 188 -3.64 12.25 -2.17
N TYR A 189 -2.32 12.12 -2.38
CA TYR A 189 -1.42 13.27 -2.31
C TYR A 189 -1.75 14.34 -3.36
N THR A 190 -2.14 13.94 -4.57
CA THR A 190 -2.59 14.88 -5.60
C THR A 190 -3.82 15.66 -5.12
N GLU A 191 -4.81 14.99 -4.54
CA GLU A 191 -6.02 15.66 -4.03
C GLU A 191 -5.76 16.55 -2.82
N LEU A 192 -4.89 16.10 -1.90
CA LEU A 192 -4.43 16.91 -0.78
C LEU A 192 -3.73 18.19 -1.28
N SER A 193 -2.74 18.06 -2.16
CA SER A 193 -2.01 19.23 -2.69
C SER A 193 -2.95 20.18 -3.41
N ARG A 194 -3.97 19.68 -4.13
CA ARG A 194 -4.99 20.52 -4.76
C ARG A 194 -5.86 21.27 -3.77
N PHE A 195 -6.21 20.65 -2.64
CA PHE A 195 -6.93 21.30 -1.55
C PHE A 195 -6.09 22.43 -0.93
N PHE A 196 -4.82 22.16 -0.57
CA PHE A 196 -3.92 23.18 -0.01
C PHE A 196 -3.62 24.32 -1.00
N ASN A 197 -3.57 24.01 -2.29
CA ASN A 197 -3.42 24.99 -3.37
C ASN A 197 -4.74 25.69 -3.78
N ARG A 198 -5.82 25.53 -3.00
CA ARG A 198 -7.11 26.25 -3.19
C ARG A 198 -7.81 25.93 -4.51
N THR A 199 -7.62 24.70 -5.01
CA THR A 199 -8.24 24.19 -6.24
C THR A 199 -9.23 23.06 -6.01
N LEU A 200 -9.32 22.57 -4.77
CA LEU A 200 -10.26 21.55 -4.31
C LEU A 200 -10.86 22.02 -2.97
N THR A 201 -12.13 21.71 -2.72
CA THR A 201 -12.80 22.01 -1.45
C THR A 201 -12.65 20.84 -0.47
N ASP A 202 -12.85 21.11 0.82
CA ASP A 202 -12.87 20.09 1.88
C ASP A 202 -13.87 18.96 1.63
N VAL A 203 -15.10 19.28 1.19
CA VAL A 203 -16.13 18.28 0.87
C VAL A 203 -15.69 17.38 -0.27
N ALA A 204 -15.14 17.95 -1.35
CA ALA A 204 -14.65 17.16 -2.48
C ALA A 204 -13.45 16.30 -2.06
N LEU A 205 -12.54 16.84 -1.25
CA LEU A 205 -11.41 16.09 -0.68
C LEU A 205 -11.90 14.89 0.14
N ILE A 206 -12.78 15.09 1.13
CA ILE A 206 -13.25 14.00 2.00
C ILE A 206 -13.95 12.91 1.20
N ASN A 207 -14.77 13.27 0.21
CA ASN A 207 -15.40 12.28 -0.67
C ASN A 207 -14.38 11.52 -1.52
N CYS A 208 -13.37 12.19 -2.07
CA CYS A 208 -12.27 11.55 -2.79
C CYS A 208 -11.51 10.57 -1.88
N LEU A 209 -11.16 11.01 -0.67
CA LEU A 209 -10.43 10.18 0.30
C LEU A 209 -11.25 8.97 0.75
N SER A 210 -12.55 9.14 0.96
CA SER A 210 -13.45 8.07 1.40
C SER A 210 -13.70 7.02 0.32
N ALA A 211 -13.67 7.42 -0.97
CA ALA A 211 -13.90 6.51 -2.08
C ALA A 211 -12.65 5.72 -2.48
N LEU A 212 -11.47 6.28 -2.22
CA LEU A 212 -10.18 5.62 -2.42
C LEU A 212 -9.89 4.68 -1.24
N ASP A 213 -10.51 3.49 -1.24
CA ASP A 213 -10.25 2.45 -0.23
C ASP A 213 -8.83 1.86 -0.37
N LEU A 214 -7.89 2.43 0.39
CA LEU A 214 -6.47 2.05 0.36
C LEU A 214 -6.03 1.23 1.57
N GLY A 215 -6.92 1.02 2.54
CA GLY A 215 -6.62 0.35 3.80
C GLY A 215 -5.89 1.21 4.82
N MET A 216 -5.59 0.59 5.95
CA MET A 216 -4.97 1.21 7.12
C MET A 216 -3.48 0.91 7.19
N GLN A 217 -2.75 1.82 7.82
CA GLN A 217 -1.34 1.65 8.14
C GLN A 217 -1.06 1.93 9.61
N TYR A 218 -0.01 1.28 10.09
CA TYR A 218 0.64 1.52 11.37
C TYR A 218 2.05 2.02 11.09
N VAL A 219 2.40 3.13 11.72
CA VAL A 219 3.72 3.74 11.59
C VAL A 219 4.36 3.79 12.96
N ALA A 220 5.40 2.98 13.17
CA ALA A 220 6.22 3.08 14.37
C ALA A 220 7.18 4.28 14.22
N VAL A 221 6.99 5.31 15.04
CA VAL A 221 7.74 6.58 14.93
C VAL A 221 8.83 6.73 15.99
N THR A 222 8.86 5.83 16.99
CA THR A 222 9.90 5.79 18.02
C THR A 222 10.73 4.51 17.96
N GLU A 223 11.97 4.56 18.48
CA GLU A 223 12.79 3.35 18.65
C GLU A 223 12.10 2.32 19.54
N LYS A 224 11.39 2.78 20.58
CA LYS A 224 10.61 1.93 21.48
C LYS A 224 9.58 1.10 20.71
N ALA A 225 8.78 1.73 19.84
CA ALA A 225 7.84 1.02 18.98
C ALA A 225 8.55 0.07 18.01
N CYS A 226 9.63 0.51 17.39
CA CYS A 226 10.39 -0.29 16.43
C CYS A 226 10.98 -1.56 17.04
N ASN A 227 11.46 -1.49 18.28
CA ASN A 227 11.97 -2.64 19.04
C ASN A 227 10.90 -3.69 19.38
N GLN A 228 9.62 -3.33 19.28
CA GLN A 228 8.48 -4.23 19.48
C GLN A 228 7.97 -4.87 18.17
N ILE A 229 8.66 -4.65 17.05
CA ILE A 229 8.34 -5.26 15.75
C ILE A 229 9.22 -6.47 15.50
N LYS A 230 8.59 -7.61 15.16
CA LYS A 230 9.28 -8.86 14.81
C LYS A 230 8.97 -9.24 13.38
N VAL A 231 10.01 -9.51 12.58
CA VAL A 231 9.82 -10.11 11.25
C VAL A 231 9.45 -11.58 11.42
N ILE A 232 8.25 -11.94 11.00
CA ILE A 232 7.73 -13.31 11.04
C ILE A 232 8.13 -14.07 9.77
N LYS A 233 8.06 -13.38 8.62
CA LYS A 233 8.34 -13.97 7.31
C LYS A 233 8.96 -12.94 6.38
N GLU A 234 10.00 -13.34 5.67
CA GLU A 234 10.54 -12.62 4.51
C GLU A 234 10.24 -13.45 3.25
N GLU A 235 9.71 -12.81 2.23
CA GLU A 235 9.42 -13.43 0.93
C GLU A 235 10.06 -12.65 -0.21
N GLN A 236 10.66 -13.38 -1.13
CA GLN A 236 11.05 -12.86 -2.44
C GLN A 236 9.88 -13.00 -3.40
N LEU A 237 9.70 -11.99 -4.26
CA LEU A 237 8.72 -12.01 -5.34
C LEU A 237 9.38 -12.54 -6.61
N ASN A 238 8.75 -13.55 -7.21
CA ASN A 238 9.25 -14.15 -8.44
C ASN A 238 8.80 -13.35 -9.69
N PRO A 239 9.47 -13.52 -10.85
CA PRO A 239 9.12 -12.81 -12.08
C PRO A 239 7.64 -12.89 -12.49
N LEU A 240 6.97 -14.03 -12.33
CA LEU A 240 5.54 -14.17 -12.64
C LEU A 240 4.68 -13.30 -11.71
N GLU A 241 4.95 -13.33 -10.40
CA GLU A 241 4.28 -12.48 -9.42
C GLU A 241 4.50 -11.00 -9.72
N LEU A 242 5.74 -10.61 -10.01
CA LEU A 242 6.10 -9.21 -10.29
C LEU A 242 5.39 -8.68 -11.54
N SER A 243 5.35 -9.45 -12.63
CA SER A 243 4.64 -9.02 -13.84
C SER A 243 3.15 -8.79 -13.58
N ALA A 244 2.49 -9.68 -12.84
CA ALA A 244 1.08 -9.52 -12.47
C ALA A 244 0.84 -8.31 -11.56
N LEU A 245 1.68 -8.12 -10.54
CA LEU A 245 1.56 -7.02 -9.60
C LEU A 245 1.84 -5.65 -10.23
N ILE A 246 2.75 -5.58 -11.21
CA ILE A 246 3.02 -4.37 -11.99
C ILE A 246 1.77 -3.97 -12.78
N ASP A 247 1.16 -4.89 -13.53
CA ASP A 247 -0.04 -4.59 -14.32
C ASP A 247 -1.24 -4.23 -13.43
N LEU A 248 -1.35 -4.88 -12.27
CA LEU A 248 -2.33 -4.50 -11.23
C LEU A 248 -2.09 -3.08 -10.73
N SER A 249 -0.84 -2.71 -10.42
CA SER A 249 -0.51 -1.38 -9.91
C SER A 249 -0.88 -0.27 -10.92
N VAL A 250 -0.69 -0.52 -12.22
CA VAL A 250 -1.05 0.40 -13.30
C VAL A 250 -2.57 0.52 -13.43
N THR A 251 -3.28 -0.62 -13.44
CA THR A 251 -4.74 -0.65 -13.52
C THR A 251 -5.38 0.11 -12.36
N ARG A 252 -4.95 -0.18 -11.12
CA ARG A 252 -5.44 0.50 -9.91
C ARG A 252 -5.18 2.00 -9.94
N ARG A 253 -4.02 2.43 -10.43
CA ARG A 253 -3.72 3.87 -10.59
C ARG A 253 -4.70 4.54 -11.55
N LYS A 254 -5.01 3.88 -12.68
CA LYS A 254 -5.97 4.39 -13.66
C LYS A 254 -7.40 4.48 -13.09
N GLU A 255 -7.85 3.44 -12.40
CA GLU A 255 -9.16 3.40 -11.75
C GLU A 255 -9.29 4.48 -10.66
N GLY A 256 -8.25 4.66 -9.84
CA GLY A 256 -8.23 5.70 -8.81
C GLY A 256 -8.28 7.12 -9.37
N ILE A 257 -7.65 7.37 -10.53
CA ILE A 257 -7.75 8.66 -11.23
C ILE A 257 -9.19 8.90 -11.70
N ALA A 258 -9.78 7.94 -12.42
CA ALA A 258 -11.13 8.08 -12.94
C ALA A 258 -12.18 8.30 -11.83
N LEU A 259 -12.07 7.54 -10.73
CA LEU A 259 -12.96 7.68 -9.58
C LEU A 259 -12.89 9.08 -8.94
N ALA A 260 -11.67 9.59 -8.76
CA ALA A 260 -11.49 10.92 -8.18
C ALA A 260 -11.98 12.03 -9.12
N GLU A 261 -11.75 11.92 -10.43
CA GLU A 261 -12.29 12.87 -11.41
C GLU A 261 -13.82 12.93 -11.37
N ASP A 262 -14.49 11.77 -11.28
CA ASP A 262 -15.96 11.70 -11.17
C ASP A 262 -16.48 12.37 -9.89
N ILE A 263 -15.80 12.15 -8.75
CA ILE A 263 -16.15 12.75 -7.46
C ILE A 263 -15.95 14.26 -7.51
N GLU A 264 -14.84 14.73 -8.07
CA GLU A 264 -14.57 16.15 -8.21
C GLU A 264 -15.63 16.87 -9.03
N VAL A 265 -16.07 16.28 -10.15
CA VAL A 265 -17.15 16.85 -10.97
C VAL A 265 -18.45 16.95 -10.16
N LYS A 266 -18.74 15.93 -9.35
CA LYS A 266 -19.95 15.85 -8.53
C LYS A 266 -19.97 16.89 -7.39
N TYR A 267 -18.84 17.08 -6.70
CA TYR A 267 -18.77 17.92 -5.48
C TYR A 267 -18.06 19.27 -5.67
N ARG A 268 -17.71 19.67 -6.91
CA ARG A 268 -16.89 20.86 -7.23
C ARG A 268 -17.33 22.17 -6.56
N ARG A 269 -18.62 22.33 -6.28
CA ARG A 269 -19.22 23.57 -5.75
C ARG A 269 -19.69 23.47 -4.30
N GLU A 270 -19.31 22.40 -3.62
CA GLU A 270 -19.68 22.15 -2.23
C GLU A 270 -18.46 22.32 -1.32
N GLY A 271 -18.68 22.81 -0.10
CA GLY A 271 -17.60 22.99 0.88
C GLY A 271 -16.85 24.32 0.77
N LYS A 272 -15.68 24.37 1.39
CA LYS A 272 -14.79 25.52 1.50
C LYS A 272 -13.39 25.19 1.00
N PHE A 273 -12.70 26.17 0.44
CA PHE A 273 -11.28 26.10 0.15
C PHE A 273 -10.45 26.26 1.41
N PHE A 274 -9.19 25.82 1.34
CA PHE A 274 -8.27 25.86 2.48
C PHE A 274 -8.11 27.27 3.08
N ASP A 275 -8.00 28.32 2.26
CA ASP A 275 -7.88 29.70 2.76
C ASP A 275 -9.16 30.24 3.40
N GLU A 276 -10.34 29.77 2.98
CA GLU A 276 -11.61 30.11 3.62
C GLU A 276 -11.74 29.47 5.00
N ILE A 277 -11.19 28.26 5.18
CA ILE A 277 -11.10 27.58 6.48
C ILE A 277 -10.17 28.35 7.41
N LEU A 278 -8.96 28.70 6.94
CA LEU A 278 -8.00 29.49 7.72
C LEU A 278 -8.55 30.85 8.18
N ARG A 279 -9.38 31.51 7.35
CA ARG A 279 -10.02 32.80 7.71
C ARG A 279 -11.19 32.66 8.67
N GLY A 280 -11.87 31.52 8.68
CA GLY A 280 -12.98 31.24 9.58
C GLY A 280 -12.55 31.21 11.05
N GLU A 281 -11.37 30.66 11.33
CA GLU A 281 -10.81 30.55 12.69
C GLU A 281 -10.14 31.83 13.21
N LEU A 282 -9.75 32.75 12.33
CA LEU A 282 -9.20 34.06 12.74
C LEU A 282 -10.26 35.04 13.26
N ASN A 283 -11.55 34.70 13.12
CA ASN A 283 -12.68 35.54 13.50
C ASN A 283 -13.51 34.98 14.67
N GLU A 284 -13.06 33.89 15.32
CA GLU A 284 -13.59 33.34 16.58
C GLU A 284 -12.53 33.47 17.70
#